data_AF-A0A831TN98-F1
#
_entry.id   AF-A0A831TN98-F1
#
_cell.length_a   1.000
_cell.length_b   1.000
_cell.length_c   1.000
_cell.angle_alpha   90.00
_cell.angle_beta   90.00
_cell.angle_gamma   90.00
#
_symmetry.space_group_name_H-M   'P 1'
#
loop_
_entity.id
_entity.type
_entity.pdbx_description
1 polymer ?
#
loop_
_entity_poly.entity_id
_entity_poly.type
_entity_poly.pdbx_seq_one_letter_code
_entity_poly.pdbx_strand_id
1 'polypeptide(L)' 'MAADLHPWELALFHFKQLRSGVLQHTVEEGDLDWFALLSTLRARGYRGPALFEIPADECAWEHLERSRAYIQELLDRLE' A
#
# COMPACT_ATOMS: atom_id res chain seq x y z
N MET A 1 5.04 6.55 -16.86
CA MET A 1 3.63 6.24 -16.56
C MET A 1 3.56 4.74 -16.31
N ALA A 2 3.16 4.30 -15.13
CA ALA A 2 3.09 2.87 -14.78
C ALA A 2 1.97 2.09 -15.52
N ALA A 3 1.26 2.75 -16.44
CA ALA A 3 0.08 2.20 -17.13
C ALA A 3 0.41 1.09 -18.14
N ASP A 4 1.64 1.05 -18.65
CA ASP A 4 2.08 0.11 -19.70
C ASP A 4 2.87 -1.09 -19.16
N LEU A 5 3.13 -1.15 -17.85
CA LEU A 5 3.85 -2.27 -17.25
C LEU A 5 2.92 -3.48 -17.14
N HIS A 6 3.37 -4.60 -17.68
CA HIS A 6 2.74 -5.87 -17.44
C HIS A 6 2.93 -6.22 -15.94
N PRO A 7 1.93 -6.77 -15.24
CA PRO A 7 2.01 -7.05 -13.79
C PRO A 7 3.18 -7.95 -13.38
N TRP A 8 3.72 -8.73 -14.32
CA TRP A 8 4.86 -9.61 -14.12
C TRP A 8 6.22 -8.89 -14.18
N GLU A 9 6.21 -7.63 -14.63
CA GLU A 9 7.38 -6.73 -14.60
C GLU A 9 7.47 -5.99 -13.25
N LEU A 10 6.40 -6.02 -12.45
CA LEU A 10 6.40 -5.50 -11.09
C LEU A 10 7.01 -6.53 -10.15
N ALA A 11 8.30 -6.37 -9.85
CA ALA A 11 9.00 -7.26 -8.93
C ALA A 11 8.49 -7.15 -7.48
N LEU A 12 8.02 -5.97 -7.07
CA LEU A 12 7.69 -5.66 -5.68
C LEU A 12 6.79 -4.43 -5.60
N PHE A 13 5.78 -4.46 -4.72
CA PHE A 13 4.88 -3.34 -4.45
C PHE A 13 5.13 -2.76 -3.06
N HIS A 14 5.22 -1.43 -2.94
CA HIS A 14 5.46 -0.77 -1.65
C HIS A 14 4.20 -0.06 -1.14
N PHE A 15 3.82 -0.37 0.09
CA PHE A 15 2.82 0.36 0.85
C PHE A 15 3.49 1.53 1.58
N LYS A 16 3.11 2.76 1.24
CA LYS A 16 3.58 3.98 1.89
C LYS A 16 2.61 5.12 1.72
N GLN A 17 2.40 5.93 2.75
CA GLN A 17 1.40 6.98 2.68
C GLN A 17 2.01 8.38 2.68
N LEU A 18 1.36 9.29 1.93
CA LEU A 18 1.64 10.71 2.04
C LEU A 18 0.40 11.46 2.55
N ARG A 19 0.64 12.56 3.26
CA ARG A 19 -0.38 13.57 3.57
C ARG A 19 0.19 14.92 3.23
N SER A 20 -0.42 15.63 2.29
CA SER A 20 0.09 16.90 1.77
C SER A 20 1.56 16.80 1.31
N GLY A 21 1.92 15.68 0.67
CA GLY A 21 3.26 15.42 0.16
C GLY A 21 4.29 14.99 1.22
N VAL A 22 3.91 14.86 2.50
CA VAL A 22 4.81 14.40 3.57
C VAL A 22 4.61 12.91 3.82
N LEU A 23 5.69 12.14 3.82
CA LEU A 23 5.68 10.71 4.12
C LEU A 23 5.20 10.47 5.57
N GLN A 24 4.24 9.56 5.74
CA GLN A 24 3.62 9.24 7.03
C GLN A 24 4.18 7.95 7.63
N HIS A 25 4.11 7.84 8.94
CA HIS A 25 4.53 6.65 9.70
C HIS A 25 3.57 5.46 9.54
N THR A 26 2.30 5.72 9.23
CA THR A 26 1.28 4.69 9.00
C THR A 26 0.74 4.76 7.58
N VAL A 27 0.35 3.60 7.05
CA VAL A 27 -0.49 3.50 5.85
C VAL A 27 -1.94 3.59 6.27
N GLU A 28 -2.58 4.67 5.86
CA GLU A 28 -3.95 5.07 6.20
C GLU A 28 -4.49 6.02 5.12
N GLU A 29 -5.68 6.60 5.33
CA GLU A 29 -6.23 7.59 4.40
C GLU A 29 -5.33 8.83 4.25
N GLY A 30 -5.11 9.26 3.00
CA GLY A 30 -4.38 10.49 2.69
C GLY A 30 -4.31 10.72 1.19
N ASP A 31 -3.15 11.14 0.69
CA ASP A 31 -2.96 11.52 -0.71
C ASP A 31 -3.13 10.33 -1.69
N LEU A 32 -2.85 9.09 -1.26
CA LEU A 32 -3.07 7.87 -2.05
C LEU A 32 -4.44 7.23 -1.76
N ASP A 33 -5.18 6.91 -2.83
CA ASP A 33 -6.39 6.09 -2.76
C ASP A 33 -6.04 4.60 -2.79
N TRP A 34 -5.87 4.02 -1.60
CA TRP A 34 -5.52 2.62 -1.45
C TRP A 34 -6.59 1.65 -1.95
N PHE A 35 -7.86 1.99 -1.82
CA PHE A 35 -8.92 1.12 -2.29
C PHE A 35 -8.89 1.00 -3.82
N ALA A 36 -8.73 2.13 -4.53
CA ALA A 36 -8.59 2.14 -5.98
C ALA A 36 -7.31 1.43 -6.45
N LEU A 37 -6.18 1.64 -5.75
CA LEU A 37 -4.91 0.99 -6.08
C LEU A 37 -4.98 -0.54 -5.91
N LEU A 38 -5.48 -1.00 -4.76
CA LEU A 38 -5.64 -2.43 -4.47
C LEU A 38 -6.62 -3.10 -5.43
N SER A 39 -7.75 -2.44 -5.73
CA SER A 39 -8.71 -2.90 -6.73
C SER A 39 -8.06 -3.06 -8.11
N THR A 40 -7.23 -2.11 -8.50
CA THR A 40 -6.48 -2.15 -9.77
C THR A 40 -5.48 -3.30 -9.80
N LEU A 41 -4.67 -3.48 -8.75
CA LEU A 41 -3.71 -4.58 -8.65
C LEU A 41 -4.41 -5.94 -8.75
N ARG A 42 -5.56 -6.10 -8.06
CA ARG A 42 -6.39 -7.31 -8.13
C ARG A 42 -6.94 -7.55 -9.53
N ALA A 43 -7.53 -6.52 -10.15
CA ALA A 43 -8.08 -6.61 -11.51
C ALA A 43 -7.01 -6.96 -12.56
N ARG A 44 -5.76 -6.54 -12.33
CA ARG A 44 -4.61 -6.87 -13.18
C ARG A 44 -3.95 -8.21 -12.82
N GLY A 45 -4.44 -8.91 -11.79
CA GLY A 45 -3.92 -10.23 -11.41
C GLY A 45 -2.51 -10.18 -10.82
N TYR A 46 -2.12 -9.07 -10.19
CA TYR A 46 -0.84 -8.99 -9.48
C TYR A 46 -0.79 -10.00 -8.33
N ARG A 47 0.26 -10.82 -8.30
CA ARG A 47 0.52 -11.83 -7.24
C ARG A 47 1.94 -11.75 -6.68
N GLY A 48 2.64 -10.65 -6.95
CA GLY A 48 4.00 -10.43 -6.46
C GLY A 48 4.05 -10.03 -4.99
N PRO A 49 5.25 -9.98 -4.39
CA PRO A 49 5.44 -9.59 -3.01
C PRO A 49 5.08 -8.11 -2.79
N ALA A 50 4.71 -7.78 -1.55
CA ALA A 50 4.53 -6.40 -1.12
C ALA A 50 5.19 -6.17 0.24
N LEU A 51 5.66 -4.94 0.48
CA LEU A 51 6.28 -4.53 1.75
C LEU A 51 5.79 -3.14 2.17
N PHE A 52 5.89 -2.86 3.47
CA PHE A 52 5.67 -1.52 4.01
C PHE A 52 6.97 -0.70 3.97
N GLU A 53 6.88 0.51 3.44
CA GLU A 53 7.96 1.52 3.44
C GLU A 53 7.48 2.72 4.25
N ILE A 54 7.82 2.73 5.55
CA ILE A 54 7.46 3.80 6.49
C ILE A 54 8.73 4.43 7.09
N PRO A 55 8.70 5.70 7.52
CA PRO A 55 9.76 6.29 8.32
C PRO A 55 10.08 5.44 9.56
N ALA A 56 11.36 5.36 9.90
CA ALA A 56 11.80 4.67 11.10
C ALA A 56 11.60 5.54 12.35
N ASP A 57 11.06 4.95 13.41
CA ASP A 57 11.01 5.52 14.75
C ASP A 57 10.91 4.42 15.82
N GLU A 58 10.85 4.83 17.09
CA GLU A 58 10.75 3.91 18.24
C GLU A 58 9.44 3.11 18.26
N CYS A 59 8.40 3.60 17.58
CA CYS A 59 7.06 3.02 17.50
C CYS A 59 6.82 2.24 16.19
N ALA A 60 7.87 1.95 15.42
CA ALA A 60 7.73 1.39 14.06
C ALA A 60 6.88 0.12 14.01
N TRP A 61 6.94 -0.74 15.03
CA TRP A 61 6.15 -1.96 15.11
C TRP A 61 4.64 -1.67 15.22
N GLU A 62 4.25 -0.74 16.09
CA GLU A 62 2.84 -0.31 16.24
C GLU A 62 2.33 0.32 14.94
N HIS A 63 3.18 1.11 14.27
CA HIS A 63 2.87 1.69 12.98
C HIS A 63 2.66 0.64 11.88
N LEU A 64 3.50 -0.40 11.84
CA LEU A 64 3.34 -1.52 10.91
C LEU A 64 2.06 -2.31 11.19
N GLU A 65 1.74 -2.57 12.46
CA GLU A 65 0.51 -3.28 12.85
C GLU A 65 -0.74 -2.51 12.42
N ARG A 66 -0.79 -1.19 12.68
CA ARG A 66 -1.88 -0.32 12.23
C ARG A 66 -2.00 -0.28 10.71
N SER A 67 -0.87 -0.15 10.02
CA SER A 67 -0.82 -0.14 8.55
C SER A 67 -1.34 -1.45 7.96
N ARG A 68 -0.95 -2.58 8.57
CA ARG A 68 -1.44 -3.92 8.19
C ARG A 68 -2.94 -4.04 8.40
N ALA A 69 -3.46 -3.61 9.54
CA ALA A 69 -4.89 -3.66 9.83
C ALA A 69 -5.71 -2.85 8.82
N TYR A 70 -5.28 -1.63 8.51
CA TYR A 70 -5.92 -0.77 7.52
C TYR A 70 -5.97 -1.43 6.12
N ILE A 71 -4.84 -1.97 5.64
CA ILE A 71 -4.81 -2.65 4.34
C ILE A 71 -5.68 -3.90 4.34
N GLN A 72 -5.70 -4.67 5.43
CA GLN A 72 -6.56 -5.85 5.55
C GLN A 72 -8.04 -5.48 5.44
N GLU A 73 -8.49 -4.43 6.13
CA GLU A 73 -9.88 -3.95 6.04
C GLU A 73 -10.26 -3.58 4.61
N LEU A 74 -9.37 -2.93 3.86
CA LEU A 74 -9.61 -2.60 2.46
C LEU A 74 -9.67 -3.85 1.56
N LEU A 75 -8.82 -4.85 1.82
CA LEU A 75 -8.85 -6.11 1.08
C LEU A 75 -10.14 -6.88 1.33
N ASP A 76 -10.59 -6.95 2.58
CA ASP A 76 -11.85 -7.62 2.97
C ASP A 76 -13.05 -6.98 2.27
N ARG A 77 -13.02 -5.66 2.05
CA ARG A 77 -14.06 -4.93 1.31
C ARG A 77 -14.05 -5.17 -0.20
N LEU A 78 -12.97 -5.73 -0.75
CA LEU A 78 -12.87 -6.08 -2.17
C LEU A 78 -13.33 -7.52 -2.44
N GLU A 79 -13.52 -8.34 -1.40
CA GLU A 79 -13.97 -9.74 -1.51
C GLU A 79 -15.44 -9.88 -1.96
#